data_AF-M3HYU4-F1
#
_entry.id   AF-M3HYU4-F1
#
_cell.length_a   1.000
_cell.length_b   1.000
_cell.length_c   1.000
_cell.angle_alpha   90.00
_cell.angle_beta   90.00
_cell.angle_gamma   90.00
#
_symmetry.space_group_name_H-M   'P 1'
#
loop_
_entity.id
_entity.type
_entity.pdbx_description
1 polymer ?
#
loop_
_entity_poly.entity_id
_entity_poly.type
_entity_poly.pdbx_seq_one_letter_code
_entity_poly.pdbx_strand_id
1 'polypeptide(L)' 'MIEKRSRFEIQPPWIVYSESSPYWSGWRQGESEFWFYNVWLPFWENLGTNDKILYLEDWIPPVDWNLYLAQH' A
#
# COMPACT_ATOMS: atom_id res chain seq x y z
N MET A 1 5.77 2.04 -24.51
CA MET A 1 5.48 1.37 -23.22
C MET A 1 4.11 1.87 -22.80
N ILE A 2 3.09 1.01 -22.77
CA ILE A 2 1.74 1.42 -22.34
C ILE A 2 1.81 1.50 -20.82
N GLU A 3 1.83 2.72 -20.27
CA GLU A 3 1.60 2.92 -18.84
C GLU A 3 0.22 2.35 -18.53
N LYS A 4 0.18 1.21 -17.86
CA LYS A 4 -1.05 0.67 -17.30
C LYS A 4 -1.48 1.65 -16.21
N ARG A 5 -2.36 2.60 -16.54
CA ARG A 5 -2.98 3.46 -15.52
C ARG A 5 -3.74 2.56 -14.57
N SER A 6 -3.29 2.53 -13.32
CA SER A 6 -4.04 1.83 -12.27
C SER A 6 -5.45 2.43 -12.20
N ARG A 7 -6.42 1.58 -11.90
CA ARG A 7 -7.82 2.00 -11.71
C ARG A 7 -8.00 2.85 -10.45
N PHE A 8 -6.98 2.91 -9.62
CA PHE A 8 -6.97 3.60 -8.33
C PHE A 8 -5.96 4.75 -8.37
N GLU A 9 -6.37 5.90 -7.82
CA GLU A 9 -5.52 7.10 -7.77
C GLU A 9 -4.48 7.03 -6.65
N ILE A 10 -4.79 6.33 -5.56
CA ILE A 10 -3.90 6.18 -4.42
C ILE A 10 -3.00 4.96 -4.66
N GLN A 11 -1.70 5.20 -4.79
CA GLN A 11 -0.69 4.15 -4.93
C GLN A 11 -0.41 3.47 -3.59
N PRO A 12 0.05 2.21 -3.56
CA PRO A 12 0.31 1.52 -2.31
C PRO A 12 1.65 1.90 -1.67
N PRO A 13 1.81 1.62 -0.37
CA PRO A 13 3.01 1.95 0.38
C PRO A 13 4.28 1.34 -0.19
N TRP A 14 4.23 0.12 -0.74
CA TRP A 14 5.38 -0.55 -1.37
C TRP A 14 5.74 0.00 -2.75
N ILE A 15 4.95 0.92 -3.29
CA ILE A 15 5.28 1.68 -4.51
C ILE A 15 5.77 3.07 -4.13
N VAL A 16 5.07 3.75 -3.22
CA VAL A 16 5.44 5.10 -2.75
C VAL A 16 6.75 5.09 -1.96
N TYR A 17 6.97 4.05 -1.15
CA TYR A 17 8.14 3.83 -0.31
C TYR A 17 8.81 2.49 -0.65
N SER A 18 9.12 2.27 -1.93
CA SER A 18 9.57 0.99 -2.48
C SER A 18 10.87 0.42 -1.88
N GLU A 19 11.73 1.26 -1.29
CA GLU A 19 12.98 0.83 -0.65
C GLU A 19 12.82 0.56 0.85
N SER A 20 11.61 0.72 1.40
CA SER A 20 11.36 0.65 2.84
C SER A 20 10.46 -0.53 3.21
N SER A 21 10.97 -1.40 4.08
CA SER A 21 10.16 -2.45 4.70
C SER A 21 9.21 -1.85 5.74
N PRO A 22 7.96 -2.32 5.86
CA PRO A 22 7.03 -1.83 6.89
C PRO A 22 7.51 -2.19 8.31
N TYR A 23 8.48 -3.09 8.43
CA TYR A 23 9.09 -3.46 9.69
C TYR A 23 10.27 -2.59 10.12
N TRP A 24 10.83 -1.80 9.18
CA TRP A 24 11.98 -0.94 9.44
C TRP A 24 11.59 0.26 10.31
N SER A 25 12.39 0.55 11.33
CA SER A 25 12.10 1.63 12.28
C SER A 25 12.09 3.01 11.63
N GLY A 26 12.91 3.25 10.59
CA GLY A 26 12.88 4.52 9.85
C GLY A 26 11.57 4.71 9.09
N TRP A 27 10.96 3.64 8.57
CA TRP A 27 9.67 3.71 7.91
C TRP A 27 8.53 3.99 8.90
N ARG A 28 8.62 3.45 10.12
CA ARG A 28 7.67 3.69 11.22
C ARG A 28 7.92 4.97 12.02
N GLN A 29 8.77 5.87 11.54
CA GLN A 29 9.10 7.09 12.27
C GLN A 29 9.10 8.26 11.30
N GLY A 30 7.94 8.89 11.14
CA GLY A 30 7.80 10.14 10.39
C GLY A 30 6.75 10.09 9.29
N GLU A 31 7.09 10.68 8.14
CA GLU A 31 6.15 10.97 7.06
C GLU A 31 5.54 9.71 6.42
N SER A 32 6.31 8.62 6.33
CA SER A 32 5.85 7.36 5.73
C SER A 32 4.76 6.67 6.56
N GLU A 33 4.95 6.60 7.88
CA GLU A 33 3.95 6.06 8.80
C GLU A 33 2.72 6.96 8.86
N PHE A 34 2.94 8.28 8.95
CA PHE A 34 1.86 9.26 8.95
C PHE A 34 1.02 9.14 7.67
N TRP A 35 1.65 9.09 6.50
CA TRP A 35 0.95 8.94 5.23
C TRP A 35 0.22 7.58 5.15
N PHE A 36 0.82 6.50 5.63
CA PHE A 36 0.16 5.20 5.69
C PHE A 36 -1.14 5.26 6.49
N TYR A 37 -1.11 5.76 7.72
CA TYR A 37 -2.31 5.79 8.58
C TYR A 37 -3.33 6.86 8.18
N ASN A 38 -2.93 7.96 7.56
CA ASN A 38 -3.85 9.08 7.27
C ASN A 38 -4.34 9.12 5.82
N VAL A 39 -3.67 8.42 4.89
CA VAL A 39 -4.02 8.44 3.47
C VAL A 39 -4.30 7.03 2.97
N TRP A 40 -3.31 6.14 3.03
CA TRP A 40 -3.44 4.86 2.36
C TRP A 40 -4.37 3.88 3.09
N LEU A 41 -4.19 3.71 4.40
CA LEU A 41 -4.97 2.75 5.19
C LEU A 41 -6.47 3.09 5.19
N PRO A 42 -6.91 4.35 5.39
CA PRO A 42 -8.34 4.68 5.28
C PRO A 42 -8.89 4.42 3.88
N PHE A 43 -8.13 4.73 2.83
CA PHE A 43 -8.52 4.39 1.45
C PHE A 43 -8.68 2.86 1.29
N TRP A 44 -7.69 2.08 1.74
CA TRP A 44 -7.68 0.63 1.66
C TRP A 44 -8.85 0.01 2.42
N GLU A 45 -9.12 0.46 3.63
CA GLU A 45 -10.23 -0.02 4.47
C GLU A 45 -11.60 0.23 3.83
N ASN A 46 -11.77 1.36 3.15
CA ASN A 46 -13.01 1.72 2.46
C ASN A 46 -13.24 0.94 1.15
N LEU A 47 -12.23 0.25 0.61
CA LEU A 47 -12.42 -0.58 -0.57
C LEU A 47 -13.26 -1.84 -0.25
N GLY A 48 -14.21 -2.14 -1.12
CA GLY A 48 -14.92 -3.42 -1.10
C GLY A 48 -13.98 -4.59 -1.44
N THR A 49 -14.38 -5.81 -1.10
CA THR A 49 -13.56 -7.02 -1.34
C THR A 49 -13.12 -7.16 -2.79
N ASN A 50 -14.01 -6.91 -3.74
CA ASN A 50 -13.68 -6.99 -5.16
C ASN A 50 -12.66 -5.92 -5.56
N ASP A 51 -12.80 -4.69 -5.07
CA ASP A 51 -11.87 -3.60 -5.38
C ASP A 51 -10.49 -3.86 -4.76
N LYS A 52 -10.43 -4.44 -3.55
CA LYS A 52 -9.16 -4.89 -2.95
C LYS A 52 -8.46 -5.94 -3.81
N ILE A 53 -9.20 -6.90 -4.36
CA ILE A 53 -8.64 -7.91 -5.28
C ILE A 53 -8.06 -7.21 -6.52
N LEU A 54 -8.85 -6.36 -7.17
CA LEU A 54 -8.43 -5.61 -8.35
C LEU A 54 -7.22 -4.71 -8.08
N TYR A 55 -7.16 -4.11 -6.89
CA TYR A 55 -6.06 -3.27 -6.44
C TYR A 55 -4.76 -4.08 -6.32
N LEU A 56 -4.83 -5.28 -5.72
CA LEU A 56 -3.68 -6.16 -5.57
C LEU A 56 -3.25 -6.83 -6.89
N GLU A 57 -4.15 -6.97 -7.86
CA GLU A 57 -3.81 -7.37 -9.23
C GLU A 57 -3.03 -6.30 -9.99
N ASP A 58 -3.35 -5.02 -9.75
CA ASP A 58 -2.64 -3.90 -10.36
C ASP A 58 -1.30 -3.63 -9.65
N TRP A 59 -1.25 -3.86 -8.33
CA TRP A 59 -0.06 -3.67 -7.50
C TRP A 59 0.15 -4.84 -6.54
N ILE A 60 0.90 -5.84 -7.00
CA ILE A 60 1.23 -7.02 -6.19
C ILE A 60 2.13 -6.61 -5.02
N PRO A 61 1.74 -6.86 -3.76
CA PRO A 61 2.56 -6.53 -2.61
C PRO A 61 3.75 -7.49 -2.48
N PRO A 62 4.92 -6.99 -2.07
CA PRO A 62 5.98 -7.82 -1.54
C PRO A 62 5.53 -8.63 -0.31
N VAL A 63 6.26 -9.70 0.01
CA VAL A 63 5.88 -10.65 1.08
C VAL A 63 5.73 -9.97 2.44
N ASP A 64 6.64 -9.05 2.79
CA ASP A 64 6.62 -8.33 4.05
C ASP A 64 5.42 -7.40 4.18
N TRP A 65 5.06 -6.71 3.10
CA TRP A 65 3.85 -5.90 3.01
C TRP A 65 2.57 -6.73 3.13
N ASN A 66 2.49 -7.88 2.46
CA ASN A 66 1.33 -8.75 2.58
C ASN A 66 1.13 -9.26 4.02
N LEU A 67 2.23 -9.63 4.71
CA LEU A 67 2.20 -10.03 6.12
C LEU A 67 1.81 -8.87 7.05
N TYR A 68 2.31 -7.67 6.77
CA TYR A 68 2.01 -6.48 7.55
C TYR A 68 0.54 -6.07 7.43
N LEU A 69 -0.03 -6.12 6.22
CA LEU A 69 -1.45 -5.88 5.97
C LEU A 69 -2.37 -6.93 6.60
N ALA A 70 -1.92 -8.18 6.77
CA ALA A 70 -2.72 -9.19 7.47
C ALA A 70 -2.84 -8.91 8.99
N GLN A 71 -2.06 -7.97 9.53
CA GLN A 71 -2.00 -7.62 10.95
C GLN A 71 -2.72 -6.29 11.26
N HIS A 72 -3.19 -5.57 10.24
CA HIS A 72 -3.87 -4.29 10.33
C HIS A 72 -5.25 -4.40 9.66
#